data_AF-A0A812I996-F1
#
_entry.id   AF-A0A812I996-F1
#
_cell.length_a   1.000
_cell.length_b   1.000
_cell.length_c   1.000
_cell.angle_alpha   90.00
_cell.angle_beta   90.00
_cell.angle_gamma   90.00
#
_symmetry.space_group_name_H-M   'P 1'
#
loop_
_entity.id
_entity.type
_entity.pdbx_description
1 polymer ?
#
loop_
_entity_poly.entity_id
_entity_poly.type
_entity_poly.pdbx_seq_one_letter_code
_entity_poly.pdbx_strand_id
1 'polypeptide(L)'
;MLRKPTTVARRLAQCQSRRTQKGTARSTNLESAAPTTAWHVRSPEQLALITTLGNLASLGSAATHDHIMVRLLAGLSSMVSVSYNLLMPKPLKAHQTTAAAWSCVFAVLHFANFALLVRENQHSTELTDEQEDIYEHGFQIHGVTPRQFRLLLNSGARFRDYDAGETIVELGKPVDKVIYITHGSCVGERGAGCVCLEYHQDVFIGQLQPKAWREEYTGTGSEGSSDENESESKESKEDDWLIEKCAARRKRSPKDLRKLLEVGLAERSGPTTKLQAGEDWKSTVKAGRDGCRALIWPIGRFSCTVGSNEALCKAMEHMCTLSLASKICAGAQGKALEGYFELLSLVVRDGIVDPQERHALSRYRSRHAIPDTEHWHMLDQLGWSLEEYDHGFLNSKYDLSWRAWTGSGKAWWSGWWS
;
A
#
# COMPACT_ATOMS: atom_id res chain seq x y z
N MET A 1 52.49 46.85 28.36
CA MET A 1 53.06 46.45 27.06
C MET A 1 52.24 47.09 25.94
N LEU A 2 52.75 48.18 25.39
CA LEU A 2 52.13 49.01 24.35
C LEU A 2 52.59 48.55 22.97
N ARG A 3 51.65 48.15 22.10
CA ARG A 3 51.93 47.89 20.67
C ARG A 3 51.57 49.13 19.84
N LYS A 4 52.56 49.57 19.05
CA LYS A 4 52.59 50.76 18.22
C LYS A 4 51.74 50.60 16.94
N PRO A 5 51.16 51.69 16.40
CA PRO A 5 50.44 51.69 15.13
C PRO A 5 51.38 51.68 13.91
N THR A 6 51.03 50.86 12.92
CA THR A 6 51.76 50.61 11.67
C THR A 6 51.39 51.61 10.57
N THR A 7 52.35 52.46 10.23
CA THR A 7 52.92 52.78 8.91
C THR A 7 52.16 52.47 7.61
N VAL A 8 50.84 52.73 7.49
CA VAL A 8 50.13 52.66 6.19
C VAL A 8 49.50 54.01 5.78
N ALA A 9 49.32 54.93 6.73
CA ALA A 9 48.65 56.22 6.47
C ALA A 9 49.50 57.30 5.76
N ARG A 10 50.80 57.06 5.48
CA ARG A 10 51.71 58.09 4.95
C ARG A 10 51.91 58.10 3.43
N ARG A 11 51.37 57.13 2.68
CA ARG A 11 51.56 57.04 1.21
C ARG A 11 50.39 57.54 0.36
N LEU A 12 49.24 57.87 0.96
CA LEU A 12 48.07 58.38 0.22
C LEU A 12 48.03 59.91 0.06
N ALA A 13 48.86 60.66 0.79
CA ALA A 13 48.88 62.13 0.70
C ALA A 13 49.78 62.69 -0.42
N GLN A 14 50.61 61.88 -1.08
CA GLN A 14 51.66 62.38 -1.97
C GLN A 14 51.40 62.16 -3.48
N CYS A 15 50.23 61.61 -3.85
CA CYS A 15 49.88 61.34 -5.26
C CYS A 15 48.65 62.13 -5.77
N GLN A 16 48.13 63.09 -5.01
CA GLN A 16 47.04 63.98 -5.45
C GLN A 16 47.50 65.36 -5.96
N SER A 17 48.79 65.70 -5.85
CA SER A 17 49.30 67.06 -6.17
C SER A 17 49.88 67.25 -7.58
N ARG A 18 49.75 66.28 -8.50
CA ARG A 18 50.36 66.38 -9.86
C ARG A 18 49.38 66.47 -11.02
N ARG A 19 48.07 66.60 -10.78
CA ARG A 19 47.05 66.57 -11.85
C ARG A 19 46.44 67.92 -12.21
N THR A 20 46.84 69.00 -11.55
CA THR A 20 46.44 70.36 -11.87
C THR A 20 47.64 71.13 -12.42
N GLN A 21 47.76 71.15 -13.75
CA GLN A 21 48.50 72.10 -14.60
C GLN A 21 49.24 71.37 -15.72
N LYS A 22 48.61 71.32 -16.90
CA LYS A 22 49.26 71.68 -18.17
C LYS A 22 48.27 71.55 -19.32
N GLY A 23 48.17 72.63 -20.10
CA GLY A 23 48.06 72.50 -21.54
C GLY A 23 46.73 72.87 -22.16
N THR A 24 46.37 74.14 -22.02
CA THR A 24 45.59 74.88 -23.03
C THR A 24 46.29 74.85 -24.39
N ALA A 25 45.48 74.88 -25.46
CA ALA A 25 45.82 75.13 -26.87
C ALA A 25 46.25 73.93 -27.74
N ARG A 26 45.34 73.48 -28.63
CA ARG A 26 45.47 73.68 -30.09
C ARG A 26 44.17 73.26 -30.78
N SER A 27 43.57 74.22 -31.49
CA SER A 27 42.44 74.04 -32.40
C SER A 27 42.87 73.35 -33.70
N THR A 28 41.84 73.03 -34.50
CA THR A 28 41.85 72.63 -35.93
C THR A 28 42.30 71.21 -36.23
N ASN A 29 41.34 70.29 -36.38
CA ASN A 29 40.92 69.82 -37.70
C ASN A 29 39.59 69.06 -37.61
N LEU A 30 38.56 69.63 -38.24
CA LEU A 30 37.30 68.98 -38.60
C LEU A 30 37.62 67.97 -39.71
N GLU A 31 38.01 66.77 -39.32
CA GLU A 31 38.07 65.63 -40.22
C GLU A 31 36.83 64.78 -39.91
N SER A 32 35.87 64.85 -40.83
CA SER A 32 34.67 64.02 -40.91
C SER A 32 35.08 62.54 -41.04
N ALA A 33 35.53 61.95 -39.93
CA ALA A 33 35.75 60.52 -39.83
C ALA A 33 34.39 59.82 -39.89
N ALA A 34 34.17 59.06 -40.96
CA ALA A 34 33.03 58.18 -41.14
C ALA A 34 32.77 57.36 -39.86
N PRO A 35 31.50 57.06 -39.51
CA PRO A 35 31.15 56.39 -38.27
C PRO A 35 31.87 55.05 -38.20
N THR A 36 32.87 54.99 -37.32
CA THR A 36 33.64 53.80 -37.02
C THR A 36 32.68 52.73 -36.53
N THR A 37 32.30 51.86 -37.47
CA THR A 37 31.65 50.56 -37.32
C THR A 37 31.20 50.27 -35.89
N ALA A 38 29.89 50.37 -35.65
CA ALA A 38 29.27 50.08 -34.36
C ALA A 38 29.92 48.84 -33.71
N TRP A 39 30.66 49.07 -32.62
CA TRP A 39 31.42 48.04 -31.88
C TRP A 39 30.52 46.98 -31.23
N HIS A 40 29.20 47.07 -31.45
CA HIS A 40 28.18 46.26 -30.83
C HIS A 40 27.48 45.39 -31.87
N VAL A 41 27.39 44.09 -31.60
CA VAL A 41 26.59 43.15 -32.40
C VAL A 41 25.09 43.40 -32.18
N ARG A 42 24.71 44.09 -31.09
CA ARG A 42 23.33 44.39 -30.69
C ARG A 42 23.21 45.76 -30.00
N SER A 43 22.03 46.37 -30.04
CA SER A 43 21.78 47.64 -29.34
C SER A 43 21.79 47.45 -27.80
N PRO A 44 22.12 48.47 -27.01
CA PRO A 44 22.07 48.41 -25.54
C PRO A 44 20.69 47.98 -25.01
N GLU A 45 19.62 48.40 -25.68
CA GLU A 45 18.24 48.03 -25.36
C GLU A 45 18.00 46.53 -25.48
N GLN A 46 18.56 45.89 -26.51
CA GLN A 46 18.45 44.44 -26.70
C GLN A 46 19.20 43.66 -25.60
N LEU A 47 20.36 44.16 -25.16
CA LEU A 47 21.11 43.55 -24.05
C LEU A 47 20.36 43.70 -22.73
N ALA A 48 19.77 44.88 -22.46
CA ALA A 48 18.95 45.10 -21.27
C ALA A 48 17.73 44.19 -21.23
N LEU A 49 17.09 43.96 -22.38
CA LEU A 49 15.99 43.01 -22.50
C LEU A 49 16.42 41.58 -22.14
N ILE A 50 17.55 41.11 -22.69
CA ILE A 50 18.12 39.79 -22.39
C ILE A 50 18.38 39.67 -20.88
N THR A 51 19.05 40.64 -20.27
CA THR A 51 19.31 40.62 -18.81
C THR A 51 18.02 40.59 -18.01
N THR A 52 17.01 41.37 -18.40
CA THR A 52 15.72 41.42 -17.71
C THR A 52 15.00 40.08 -17.77
N LEU A 53 14.99 39.41 -18.93
CA LEU A 53 14.44 38.06 -19.07
C LEU A 53 15.15 37.04 -18.17
N GLY A 54 16.48 37.12 -18.07
CA GLY A 54 17.26 36.26 -17.18
C GLY A 54 16.91 36.49 -15.70
N ASN A 55 16.82 37.75 -15.29
CA ASN A 55 16.45 38.11 -13.92
C ASN A 55 15.01 37.68 -13.57
N LEU A 56 14.07 37.81 -14.51
CA LEU A 56 12.70 37.31 -14.32
C LEU A 56 12.66 35.79 -14.17
N ALA A 57 13.42 35.05 -14.97
CA ALA A 57 13.54 33.60 -14.82
C ALA A 57 14.20 33.22 -13.47
N SER A 58 15.22 33.96 -13.03
CA SER A 58 15.86 33.76 -11.72
C SER A 58 14.90 34.05 -10.57
N LEU A 59 14.14 35.14 -10.64
CA LEU A 59 13.13 35.49 -9.63
C LEU A 59 12.00 34.45 -9.61
N GLY A 60 11.53 34.01 -10.77
CA GLY A 60 10.57 32.92 -10.90
C GLY A 60 11.07 31.65 -10.23
N SER A 61 12.33 31.27 -10.47
CA SER A 61 12.96 30.13 -9.80
C SER A 61 13.00 30.27 -8.28
N ALA A 62 13.14 31.48 -7.74
CA ALA A 62 13.14 31.72 -6.29
C ALA A 62 11.72 31.73 -5.69
N ALA A 63 10.71 32.04 -6.50
CA ALA A 63 9.32 32.12 -6.08
C ALA A 63 8.56 30.78 -6.17
N THR A 64 9.06 29.82 -6.97
CA THR A 64 8.43 28.50 -7.14
C THR A 64 8.80 27.52 -6.03
N HIS A 65 7.82 26.76 -5.55
CA HIS A 65 8.03 25.68 -4.57
C HIS A 65 8.26 24.31 -5.22
N ASP A 66 7.80 24.12 -6.46
CA ASP A 66 8.03 22.88 -7.22
C ASP A 66 9.48 22.78 -7.67
N HIS A 67 10.17 21.73 -7.21
CA HIS A 67 11.56 21.46 -7.56
C HIS A 67 11.80 21.33 -9.08
N ILE A 68 10.83 20.82 -9.86
CA ILE A 68 10.95 20.71 -11.32
C ILE A 68 11.01 22.12 -11.93
N MET A 69 10.08 22.99 -11.55
CA MET A 69 10.02 24.37 -12.03
C MET A 69 11.24 25.19 -11.59
N VAL A 70 11.73 24.98 -10.36
CA VAL A 70 12.98 25.58 -9.88
C VAL A 70 14.14 25.22 -10.80
N ARG A 71 14.32 23.94 -11.15
CA ARG A 71 15.44 23.51 -12.02
C ARG A 71 15.29 24.06 -13.44
N LEU A 72 14.08 24.07 -13.99
CA LEU A 72 13.81 24.60 -15.34
C LEU A 72 14.12 26.10 -15.43
N LEU A 73 13.56 26.90 -14.51
CA LEU A 73 13.70 28.36 -14.52
C LEU A 73 15.15 28.81 -14.23
N ALA A 74 15.85 28.14 -13.30
CA ALA A 74 17.26 28.40 -13.06
C ALA A 74 18.15 28.03 -14.27
N GLY A 75 17.81 26.95 -14.98
CA GLY A 75 18.47 26.55 -16.22
C GLY A 75 18.28 27.60 -17.33
N LEU A 76 17.06 28.10 -17.52
CA LEU A 76 16.75 29.17 -18.47
C LEU A 76 17.47 30.47 -18.12
N SER A 77 17.47 30.89 -16.85
CA SER A 77 18.23 32.06 -16.38
C SER A 77 19.71 31.94 -16.72
N SER A 78 20.30 30.76 -16.49
CA SER A 78 21.70 30.49 -16.80
C SER A 78 21.97 30.56 -18.31
N MET A 79 21.06 30.07 -19.16
CA MET A 79 21.20 30.17 -20.62
C MET A 79 21.10 31.60 -21.15
N VAL A 80 20.25 32.41 -20.53
CA VAL A 80 20.15 33.84 -20.84
C VAL A 80 21.44 34.56 -20.42
N SER A 81 22.05 34.20 -19.28
CA SER A 81 23.36 34.69 -18.86
C SER A 81 24.48 34.31 -19.84
N VAL A 82 24.49 33.06 -20.35
CA VAL A 82 25.43 32.65 -21.42
C VAL A 82 25.28 33.56 -22.63
N SER A 83 24.05 33.75 -23.10
CA SER A 83 23.74 34.57 -24.28
C SER A 83 24.19 36.02 -24.08
N TYR A 84 23.90 36.61 -22.92
CA TYR A 84 24.33 37.96 -22.56
C TYR A 84 25.86 38.12 -22.59
N ASN A 85 26.59 37.21 -21.92
CA ASN A 85 28.05 37.29 -21.83
C ASN A 85 28.75 37.06 -23.18
N LEU A 86 28.18 36.23 -24.07
CA LEU A 86 28.71 36.02 -25.42
C LEU A 86 28.46 37.21 -26.37
N LEU A 87 27.38 37.96 -26.16
CA LEU A 87 27.00 39.11 -26.99
C LEU A 87 27.70 40.41 -26.60
N MET A 88 28.44 40.44 -25.48
CA MET A 88 29.17 41.61 -25.02
C MET A 88 30.34 42.03 -25.94
N PRO A 89 30.58 43.34 -26.14
CA PRO A 89 31.67 43.85 -27.00
C PRO A 89 33.07 43.71 -26.35
N LYS A 90 34.13 43.78 -27.18
CA LYS A 90 35.54 43.93 -26.72
C LYS A 90 35.72 45.34 -26.14
N PRO A 91 36.45 45.59 -25.04
CA PRO A 91 37.65 44.89 -24.57
C PRO A 91 37.44 43.82 -23.48
N LEU A 92 36.23 43.66 -22.95
CA LEU A 92 35.97 42.78 -21.79
C LEU A 92 35.82 41.28 -22.13
N LYS A 93 35.95 40.90 -23.41
CA LYS A 93 35.65 39.54 -23.87
C LYS A 93 36.40 38.45 -23.10
N ALA A 94 37.64 38.66 -22.69
CA ALA A 94 38.42 37.64 -21.98
C ALA A 94 37.77 37.24 -20.63
N HIS A 95 37.24 38.19 -19.87
CA HIS A 95 36.54 37.89 -18.62
C HIS A 95 35.11 37.39 -18.85
N GLN A 96 34.44 37.93 -19.87
CA GLN A 96 33.08 37.55 -20.22
C GLN A 96 32.99 36.12 -20.76
N THR A 97 34.01 35.63 -21.47
CA THR A 97 34.07 34.22 -21.91
C THR A 97 34.13 33.27 -20.72
N THR A 98 34.83 33.63 -19.64
CA THR A 98 34.88 32.82 -18.42
C THR A 98 33.52 32.82 -17.72
N ALA A 99 32.85 33.98 -17.61
CA ALA A 99 31.50 34.07 -17.05
C ALA A 99 30.46 33.29 -17.86
N ALA A 100 30.56 33.33 -19.19
CA ALA A 100 29.74 32.52 -20.10
C ALA A 100 29.98 31.02 -19.90
N ALA A 101 31.25 30.60 -19.77
CA ALA A 101 31.59 29.20 -19.53
C ALA A 101 30.98 28.67 -18.22
N TRP A 102 31.08 29.43 -17.12
CA TRP A 102 30.45 29.05 -15.86
C TRP A 102 28.92 29.02 -15.93
N SER A 103 28.31 30.01 -16.59
CA SER A 103 26.85 30.02 -16.81
C SER A 103 26.39 28.81 -17.63
N CYS A 104 27.21 28.33 -18.57
CA CYS A 104 26.94 27.11 -19.33
C CYS A 104 26.98 25.86 -18.44
N VAL A 105 27.99 25.74 -17.56
CA VAL A 105 28.07 24.64 -16.58
C VAL A 105 26.82 24.61 -15.68
N PHE A 106 26.39 25.76 -15.17
CA PHE A 106 25.17 25.84 -14.37
C PHE A 106 23.92 25.46 -15.17
N ALA A 107 23.79 25.95 -16.41
CA ALA A 107 22.69 25.56 -17.28
C ALA A 107 22.63 24.04 -17.48
N VAL A 108 23.76 23.41 -17.84
CA VAL A 108 23.86 21.95 -18.02
C VAL A 108 23.46 21.21 -16.75
N LEU A 109 23.97 21.62 -15.59
CA LEU A 109 23.63 20.98 -14.30
C LEU A 109 22.14 21.10 -13.97
N HIS A 110 21.54 22.27 -14.20
CA HIS A 110 20.12 22.49 -13.97
C HIS A 110 19.24 21.67 -14.91
N PHE A 111 19.57 21.61 -16.21
CA PHE A 111 18.82 20.80 -17.17
C PHE A 111 19.01 19.30 -16.98
N ALA A 112 20.21 18.85 -16.57
CA ALA A 112 20.44 17.44 -16.21
C ALA A 112 19.56 17.05 -15.01
N ASN A 113 19.54 17.86 -13.95
CA ASN A 113 18.68 17.62 -12.80
C ASN A 113 17.20 17.70 -13.14
N PHE A 114 16.79 18.66 -13.98
CA PHE A 114 15.42 18.74 -14.50
C PHE A 114 15.06 17.48 -15.28
N ALA A 115 15.92 17.00 -16.18
CA ALA A 115 15.67 15.78 -16.94
C ALA A 115 15.56 14.54 -16.05
N LEU A 116 16.39 14.43 -15.00
CA LEU A 116 16.27 13.36 -14.00
C LEU A 116 14.94 13.44 -13.25
N LEU A 117 14.56 14.63 -12.77
CA LEU A 117 13.29 14.83 -12.06
C LEU A 117 12.09 14.59 -12.97
N VAL A 118 12.11 15.05 -14.22
CA VAL A 118 11.04 14.80 -15.19
C VAL A 118 10.97 13.32 -15.52
N ARG A 119 12.10 12.61 -15.64
CA ARG A 119 12.10 11.16 -15.82
C ARG A 119 11.51 10.44 -14.61
N GLU A 120 11.84 10.89 -13.40
CA GLU A 120 11.24 10.37 -12.16
C GLU A 120 9.76 10.71 -12.03
N ASN A 121 9.33 11.87 -12.52
CA ASN A 121 7.95 12.36 -12.44
C ASN A 121 7.08 11.89 -13.62
N GLN A 122 7.66 11.48 -14.74
CA GLN A 122 6.95 10.69 -15.77
C GLN A 122 6.62 9.29 -15.24
N HIS A 123 7.30 8.85 -14.18
CA HIS A 123 6.87 7.73 -13.35
C HIS A 123 5.97 8.16 -12.17
N SER A 124 5.49 9.42 -12.12
CA SER A 124 4.46 9.81 -11.16
C SER A 124 3.24 8.93 -11.43
N THR A 125 2.96 8.14 -10.42
CA THR A 125 1.97 7.09 -10.42
C THR A 125 0.61 7.74 -10.23
N GLU A 126 0.06 8.33 -11.28
CA GLU A 126 -1.37 8.62 -11.31
C GLU A 126 -2.08 7.27 -11.36
N LEU A 127 -2.39 6.76 -10.16
CA LEU A 127 -3.32 5.67 -9.95
C LEU A 127 -4.72 6.24 -10.25
N THR A 128 -5.58 5.45 -10.88
CA THR A 128 -7.00 5.82 -10.95
C THR A 128 -7.60 5.79 -9.54
N ASP A 129 -8.68 6.51 -9.27
CA ASP A 129 -9.34 6.52 -7.95
C ASP A 129 -9.58 5.10 -7.40
N GLU A 130 -10.03 4.17 -8.26
CA GLU A 130 -10.20 2.75 -7.87
C GLU A 130 -8.88 2.06 -7.50
N GLN A 131 -7.79 2.35 -8.22
CA GLN A 131 -6.48 1.78 -7.93
C GLN A 131 -5.88 2.38 -6.65
N GLU A 132 -6.15 3.66 -6.39
CA GLU A 132 -5.76 4.34 -5.15
C GLU A 132 -6.50 3.72 -3.96
N ASP A 133 -7.81 3.49 -4.06
CA ASP A 133 -8.60 2.84 -3.02
C ASP A 133 -8.09 1.43 -2.68
N ILE A 134 -7.83 0.61 -3.70
CA ILE A 134 -7.22 -0.73 -3.53
C ILE A 134 -5.82 -0.62 -2.90
N TYR A 135 -5.04 0.39 -3.30
CA TYR A 135 -3.71 0.60 -2.77
C TYR A 135 -3.75 0.95 -1.28
N GLU A 136 -4.58 1.91 -0.88
CA GLU A 136 -4.69 2.40 0.49
C GLU A 136 -5.15 1.31 1.45
N HIS A 137 -6.23 0.60 1.10
CA HIS A 137 -6.81 -0.43 1.95
C HIS A 137 -5.99 -1.73 1.92
N GLY A 138 -5.57 -2.15 0.74
CA GLY A 138 -5.04 -3.47 0.50
C GLY A 138 -3.52 -3.59 0.60
N PHE A 139 -2.77 -2.56 0.20
CA PHE A 139 -1.32 -2.68 -0.05
C PHE A 139 -0.47 -1.75 0.84
N GLN A 140 -0.95 -0.54 1.10
CA GLN A 140 -0.23 0.50 1.87
C GLN A 140 0.03 0.05 3.31
N ILE A 141 -0.97 -0.57 3.94
CA ILE A 141 -0.88 -1.10 5.32
C ILE A 141 0.23 -2.16 5.49
N HIS A 142 0.68 -2.77 4.39
CA HIS A 142 1.76 -3.76 4.38
C HIS A 142 3.11 -3.20 3.94
N GLY A 143 3.21 -1.88 3.74
CA GLY A 143 4.44 -1.20 3.37
C GLY A 143 4.78 -1.23 1.87
N VAL A 144 3.81 -1.56 1.02
CA VAL A 144 3.97 -1.43 -0.44
C VAL A 144 3.91 0.05 -0.80
N THR A 145 4.87 0.53 -1.58
CA THR A 145 4.88 1.92 -2.07
C THR A 145 3.99 2.08 -3.32
N PRO A 146 3.48 3.28 -3.65
CA PRO A 146 2.65 3.48 -4.85
C PRO A 146 3.39 3.05 -6.13
N ARG A 147 4.71 3.29 -6.18
CA ARG A 147 5.60 2.84 -7.27
C ARG A 147 5.63 1.32 -7.40
N GLN A 148 5.76 0.60 -6.29
CA GLN A 148 5.74 -0.88 -6.32
C GLN A 148 4.36 -1.42 -6.70
N PHE A 149 3.27 -0.80 -6.24
CA PHE A 149 1.93 -1.19 -6.64
C PHE A 149 1.69 -0.97 -8.14
N ARG A 150 2.16 0.16 -8.70
CA ARG A 150 2.16 0.42 -10.15
C ARG A 150 2.95 -0.65 -10.91
N LEU A 151 4.12 -1.07 -10.40
CA LEU A 151 4.89 -2.16 -11.00
C LEU A 151 4.07 -3.47 -11.02
N LEU A 152 3.34 -3.78 -9.94
CA LEU A 152 2.43 -4.92 -9.91
C LEU A 152 1.30 -4.76 -10.95
N LEU A 153 0.67 -3.59 -11.05
CA LEU A 153 -0.36 -3.33 -12.07
C LEU A 153 0.18 -3.54 -13.50
N ASN A 154 1.36 -2.97 -13.78
CA ASN A 154 2.04 -3.06 -15.07
C ASN A 154 2.57 -4.47 -15.40
N SER A 155 2.66 -5.37 -14.41
CA SER A 155 3.04 -6.77 -14.63
C SER A 155 1.94 -7.59 -15.34
N GLY A 156 0.85 -6.96 -15.76
CA GLY A 156 -0.25 -7.57 -16.52
C GLY A 156 -1.50 -7.81 -15.69
N ALA A 157 -1.71 -7.00 -14.65
CA ALA A 157 -2.91 -7.03 -13.85
C ALA A 157 -4.15 -6.73 -14.70
N ARG A 158 -5.23 -7.48 -14.46
CA ARG A 158 -6.53 -7.23 -15.10
C ARG A 158 -7.63 -7.29 -14.06
N PHE A 159 -8.51 -6.31 -14.09
CA PHE A 159 -9.76 -6.37 -13.34
C PHE A 159 -10.72 -7.33 -14.02
N ARG A 160 -11.39 -8.15 -13.22
CA ARG A 160 -12.46 -9.02 -13.68
C ARG A 160 -13.57 -9.06 -12.63
N ASP A 161 -14.77 -8.80 -13.09
CA ASP A 161 -15.99 -8.96 -12.33
C ASP A 161 -16.49 -10.40 -12.50
N TYR A 162 -17.01 -10.96 -11.42
CA TYR A 162 -17.57 -12.29 -11.36
C TYR A 162 -19.00 -12.22 -10.81
N ASP A 163 -19.93 -12.86 -11.51
CA ASP A 163 -21.32 -12.96 -11.08
C ASP A 163 -21.45 -13.89 -9.88
N ALA A 164 -22.56 -13.76 -9.14
CA ALA A 164 -22.84 -14.60 -7.98
C ALA A 164 -22.76 -16.09 -8.30
N GLY A 165 -21.94 -16.83 -7.56
CA GLY A 165 -21.72 -18.27 -7.78
C GLY A 165 -20.87 -18.64 -9.00
N GLU A 166 -20.36 -17.68 -9.78
CA GLU A 166 -19.45 -17.95 -10.91
C GLU A 166 -18.16 -18.60 -10.40
N THR A 167 -17.70 -19.65 -11.09
CA THR A 167 -16.46 -20.35 -10.72
C THR A 167 -15.24 -19.54 -11.16
N ILE A 168 -14.41 -19.13 -10.20
CA ILE A 168 -13.18 -18.34 -10.40
C ILE A 168 -11.99 -19.26 -10.75
N VAL A 169 -11.86 -20.35 -9.99
CA VAL A 169 -10.86 -21.41 -10.18
C VAL A 169 -11.47 -22.78 -9.86
N GLU A 170 -11.04 -23.82 -10.57
CA GLU A 170 -11.52 -25.19 -10.39
C GLU A 170 -10.45 -26.06 -9.74
N LEU A 171 -10.88 -26.96 -8.86
CA LEU A 171 -10.05 -27.98 -8.24
C LEU A 171 -9.28 -28.80 -9.31
N GLY A 172 -7.98 -28.98 -9.09
CA GLY A 172 -7.12 -29.81 -9.94
C GLY A 172 -6.63 -29.12 -11.23
N LYS A 173 -7.08 -27.89 -11.53
CA LYS A 173 -6.46 -27.11 -12.60
C LYS A 173 -5.09 -26.57 -12.15
N PRO A 174 -4.12 -26.40 -13.06
CA PRO A 174 -2.84 -25.80 -12.72
C PRO A 174 -3.00 -24.34 -12.30
N VAL A 175 -2.12 -23.88 -11.42
CA VAL A 175 -2.04 -22.50 -10.96
C VAL A 175 -1.30 -21.66 -12.00
N ASP A 176 -2.05 -20.93 -12.81
CA ASP A 176 -1.56 -20.05 -13.89
C ASP A 176 -1.69 -18.55 -13.55
N LYS A 177 -2.44 -18.21 -12.50
CA LYS A 177 -2.77 -16.83 -12.13
C LYS A 177 -2.78 -16.61 -10.61
N VAL A 178 -2.44 -15.39 -10.22
CA VAL A 178 -2.62 -14.85 -8.86
C VAL A 178 -3.89 -14.01 -8.86
N ILE A 179 -4.73 -14.16 -7.85
CA ILE A 179 -6.02 -13.47 -7.76
C ILE A 179 -6.11 -12.77 -6.41
N TYR A 180 -6.44 -11.49 -6.44
CA TYR A 180 -6.69 -10.64 -5.27
C TYR A 180 -8.11 -10.11 -5.31
N ILE A 181 -8.88 -10.32 -4.24
CA ILE A 181 -10.26 -9.86 -4.16
C ILE A 181 -10.27 -8.39 -3.74
N THR A 182 -10.77 -7.53 -4.63
CA THR A 182 -10.86 -6.09 -4.39
C THR A 182 -12.20 -5.69 -3.78
N HIS A 183 -13.29 -6.39 -4.14
CA HIS A 183 -14.63 -6.12 -3.65
C HIS A 183 -15.44 -7.42 -3.61
N GLY A 184 -16.37 -7.52 -2.66
CA GLY A 184 -17.23 -8.70 -2.47
C GLY A 184 -16.54 -9.83 -1.71
N SER A 185 -17.08 -11.04 -1.83
CA SER A 185 -16.53 -12.23 -1.18
C SER A 185 -16.46 -13.41 -2.14
N CYS A 186 -15.65 -14.41 -1.80
CA CYS A 186 -15.55 -15.67 -2.52
C CYS A 186 -15.57 -16.84 -1.55
N VAL A 187 -16.05 -17.98 -2.02
CA VAL A 187 -16.18 -19.19 -1.22
C VAL A 187 -15.36 -20.31 -1.88
N GLY A 188 -14.43 -20.87 -1.13
CA GLY A 188 -13.65 -22.05 -1.50
C GLY A 188 -14.36 -23.33 -1.06
N GLU A 189 -14.74 -24.16 -2.01
CA GLU A 189 -15.34 -25.47 -1.82
C GLU A 189 -14.32 -26.58 -2.09
N ARG A 190 -14.39 -27.66 -1.30
CA ARG A 190 -13.57 -28.87 -1.53
C ARG A 190 -14.44 -30.11 -1.61
N GLY A 191 -14.73 -30.54 -2.84
CA GLY A 191 -15.57 -31.71 -3.10
C GLY A 191 -17.00 -31.52 -2.59
N ALA A 192 -17.97 -32.27 -3.14
CA ALA A 192 -19.37 -32.38 -2.67
C ALA A 192 -20.06 -31.09 -2.15
N GLY A 193 -19.67 -29.88 -2.59
CA GLY A 193 -20.20 -28.60 -2.11
C GLY A 193 -19.79 -28.20 -0.68
N CYS A 194 -18.85 -28.88 -0.03
CA CYS A 194 -18.44 -28.51 1.34
C CYS A 194 -17.59 -27.23 1.31
N VAL A 195 -18.13 -26.16 1.89
CA VAL A 195 -17.44 -24.87 2.04
C VAL A 195 -16.30 -25.02 3.04
N CYS A 196 -15.08 -24.83 2.56
CA CYS A 196 -13.87 -25.00 3.36
C CYS A 196 -13.23 -23.66 3.75
N LEU A 197 -13.42 -22.61 2.95
CA LEU A 197 -12.83 -21.31 3.21
C LEU A 197 -13.71 -20.18 2.65
N GLU A 198 -13.79 -19.08 3.37
CA GLU A 198 -14.34 -17.82 2.85
C GLU A 198 -13.20 -16.81 2.67
N TYR A 199 -13.21 -16.13 1.52
CA TYR A 199 -12.27 -15.07 1.17
C TYR A 199 -13.06 -13.76 1.13
N HIS A 200 -12.73 -12.83 2.03
CA HIS A 200 -13.32 -11.50 2.03
C HIS A 200 -12.53 -10.54 1.12
N GLN A 201 -12.97 -9.28 1.08
CA GLN A 201 -12.25 -8.18 0.47
C GLN A 201 -10.80 -8.07 1.00
N ASP A 202 -9.92 -7.57 0.13
CA ASP A 202 -8.50 -7.33 0.37
C ASP A 202 -7.65 -8.58 0.65
N VAL A 203 -8.07 -9.72 0.10
CA VAL A 203 -7.41 -11.02 0.34
C VAL A 203 -7.00 -11.70 -0.97
N PHE A 204 -5.81 -12.29 -0.96
CA PHE A 204 -5.35 -13.19 -2.03
C PHE A 204 -6.02 -14.56 -1.93
N ILE A 205 -6.48 -15.10 -3.06
CA ILE A 205 -6.90 -16.50 -3.15
C ILE A 205 -5.66 -17.40 -3.18
N GLY A 206 -5.59 -18.35 -2.25
CA GLY A 206 -4.42 -19.22 -2.07
C GLY A 206 -3.36 -18.61 -1.14
N GLN A 207 -2.16 -19.18 -1.17
CA GLN A 207 -1.03 -18.79 -0.33
C GLN A 207 0.13 -18.27 -1.17
N LEU A 208 0.56 -17.03 -0.93
CA LEU A 208 1.70 -16.42 -1.62
C LEU A 208 3.03 -17.08 -1.19
N GLN A 209 3.99 -17.15 -2.12
CA GLN A 209 5.33 -17.66 -1.85
C GLN A 209 6.44 -16.67 -2.24
N PRO A 210 6.49 -15.45 -1.66
CA PRO A 210 7.43 -14.41 -2.10
C PRO A 210 8.90 -14.83 -2.01
N LYS A 211 9.28 -15.58 -0.95
CA LYS A 211 10.65 -16.10 -0.78
C LYS A 211 11.05 -17.02 -1.91
N ALA A 212 10.20 -17.99 -2.24
CA ALA A 212 10.46 -18.93 -3.32
C ALA A 212 10.58 -18.20 -4.66
N TRP A 213 9.70 -17.24 -4.95
CA TRP A 213 9.78 -16.45 -6.19
C TRP A 213 11.06 -15.61 -6.26
N ARG A 214 11.54 -15.13 -5.11
CA ARG A 214 12.80 -14.40 -5.05
C ARG A 214 14.00 -15.32 -5.26
N GLU A 215 14.04 -16.47 -4.60
CA GLU A 215 15.11 -17.48 -4.75
C GLU A 215 15.20 -17.97 -6.20
N GLU A 216 14.05 -18.20 -6.84
CA GLU A 216 13.94 -18.50 -8.27
C GLU A 216 14.50 -17.37 -9.13
N TYR A 217 14.13 -16.11 -8.84
CA TYR A 217 14.59 -14.95 -9.60
C TYR A 217 16.11 -14.70 -9.44
N THR A 218 16.65 -14.85 -8.24
CA THR A 218 18.10 -14.64 -7.99
C THR A 218 18.96 -15.81 -8.43
N GLY A 219 18.35 -16.94 -8.84
CA GLY A 219 19.09 -18.17 -9.13
C GLY A 219 19.78 -18.76 -7.90
N THR A 220 19.41 -18.31 -6.70
CA THR A 220 19.91 -18.86 -5.42
C THR A 220 19.02 -19.99 -4.93
N GLY A 221 18.13 -20.50 -5.80
CA GLY A 221 17.28 -21.65 -5.55
C GLY A 221 18.10 -22.76 -4.91
N SER A 222 17.75 -23.04 -3.67
CA SER A 222 18.38 -24.08 -2.88
C SER A 222 18.27 -25.41 -3.60
N GLU A 223 19.38 -25.88 -4.18
CA GLU A 223 19.59 -27.32 -4.33
C GLU A 223 19.66 -27.91 -2.92
N GLY A 224 18.50 -28.26 -2.35
CA GLY A 224 18.39 -29.16 -1.21
C GLY A 224 18.82 -28.63 0.16
N SER A 225 18.20 -27.55 0.68
CA SER A 225 18.06 -27.41 2.13
C SER A 225 16.85 -28.24 2.58
N SER A 226 17.04 -29.56 2.64
CA SER A 226 16.26 -30.40 3.52
C SER A 226 16.46 -29.91 4.96
N ASP A 227 15.60 -28.98 5.39
CA ASP A 227 15.43 -28.54 6.78
C ASP A 227 14.84 -29.69 7.64
N GLU A 228 15.54 -30.82 7.66
CA GLU A 228 15.29 -31.97 8.53
C GLU A 228 16.64 -32.38 9.18
N ASN A 229 17.09 -31.61 10.18
CA ASN A 229 17.77 -32.08 11.41
C ASN A 229 18.53 -30.94 12.10
N GLU A 230 17.81 -30.05 12.79
CA GLU A 230 18.34 -29.43 14.00
C GLU A 230 17.97 -30.31 15.20
N SER A 231 18.67 -31.45 15.32
CA SER A 231 18.71 -32.24 16.55
C SER A 231 19.87 -31.74 17.41
N GLU A 232 19.68 -30.57 18.02
CA GLU A 232 20.65 -29.98 18.95
C GLU A 232 20.45 -30.55 20.36
N SER A 233 21.52 -31.17 20.87
CA SER A 233 21.86 -31.60 22.23
C SER A 233 20.88 -31.24 23.38
N LYS A 234 20.04 -32.20 23.74
CA LYS A 234 19.34 -32.25 25.04
C LYS A 234 20.23 -32.88 26.10
N GLU A 235 20.94 -32.10 26.93
CA GLU A 235 21.27 -32.55 28.30
C GLU A 235 21.80 -31.49 29.29
N SER A 236 21.77 -30.18 29.00
CA SER A 236 22.37 -29.18 29.92
C SER A 236 21.58 -27.87 30.08
N LYS A 237 20.26 -27.85 29.90
CA LYS A 237 19.46 -26.61 29.91
C LYS A 237 18.18 -26.63 30.75
N GLU A 238 18.08 -27.50 31.76
CA GLU A 238 16.87 -27.51 32.59
C GLU A 238 16.76 -26.32 33.56
N ASP A 239 17.88 -25.66 33.91
CA ASP A 239 17.87 -24.56 34.88
C ASP A 239 17.80 -23.13 34.26
N ASP A 240 18.13 -22.96 32.98
CA ASP A 240 17.96 -21.68 32.26
C ASP A 240 16.51 -21.45 31.74
N TRP A 241 15.71 -22.51 31.72
CA TRP A 241 14.36 -22.54 31.12
C TRP A 241 13.33 -21.63 31.82
N LEU A 242 13.46 -21.41 33.14
CA LEU A 242 12.48 -20.62 33.90
C LEU A 242 12.70 -19.11 33.76
N ILE A 243 13.95 -18.67 33.61
CA ILE A 243 14.28 -17.24 33.40
C ILE A 243 14.08 -16.88 31.92
N GLU A 244 14.38 -17.81 31.00
CA GLU A 244 14.14 -17.63 29.56
C GLU A 244 12.65 -17.56 29.23
N LYS A 245 11.74 -18.29 29.90
CA LYS A 245 10.30 -18.24 29.56
C LYS A 245 9.61 -16.89 29.79
N CYS A 246 10.11 -16.06 30.69
CA CYS A 246 9.56 -14.71 30.90
C CYS A 246 10.15 -13.68 29.92
N ALA A 247 11.39 -13.88 29.44
CA ALA A 247 12.03 -13.02 28.45
C ALA A 247 11.79 -13.46 26.98
N ALA A 248 11.65 -14.76 26.72
CA ALA A 248 11.39 -15.37 25.41
C ALA A 248 9.96 -15.16 24.91
N ARG A 249 9.07 -14.61 25.75
CA ARG A 249 7.77 -14.11 25.30
C ARG A 249 7.89 -12.91 24.35
N ARG A 250 9.09 -12.30 24.21
CA ARG A 250 9.27 -11.03 23.48
C ARG A 250 9.77 -11.10 22.05
N LYS A 251 10.24 -12.23 21.50
CA LYS A 251 10.61 -12.31 20.07
C LYS A 251 10.44 -13.73 19.50
N ARG A 252 9.20 -14.23 19.41
CA ARG A 252 8.96 -15.34 18.48
C ARG A 252 9.36 -14.87 17.09
N SER A 253 10.19 -15.65 16.40
CA SER A 253 10.62 -15.31 15.05
C SER A 253 9.37 -15.22 14.16
N PRO A 254 9.27 -14.23 13.26
CA PRO A 254 8.17 -14.15 12.30
C PRO A 254 7.98 -15.45 11.49
N LYS A 255 9.06 -16.23 11.30
CA LYS A 255 9.03 -17.55 10.66
C LYS A 255 8.14 -18.54 11.42
N ASP A 256 8.20 -18.53 12.75
CA ASP A 256 7.45 -19.46 13.60
C ASP A 256 5.96 -19.14 13.54
N LEU A 257 5.61 -17.85 13.54
CA LEU A 257 4.22 -17.41 13.45
C LEU A 257 3.58 -17.87 12.15
N ARG A 258 4.26 -17.68 11.01
CA ARG A 258 3.75 -18.11 9.71
C ARG A 258 3.53 -19.62 9.65
N LYS A 259 4.49 -20.43 10.09
CA LYS A 259 4.36 -21.90 10.12
C LYS A 259 3.20 -22.35 11.01
N LEU A 260 3.01 -21.71 12.17
CA LEU A 260 1.87 -21.97 13.06
C LEU A 260 0.53 -21.63 12.40
N LEU A 261 0.44 -20.51 11.69
CA LEU A 261 -0.77 -20.12 10.96
C LEU A 261 -1.05 -21.10 9.81
N GLU A 262 -0.02 -21.51 9.07
CA GLU A 262 -0.15 -22.51 7.99
C GLU A 262 -0.69 -23.85 8.52
N VAL A 263 -0.15 -24.35 9.63
CA VAL A 263 -0.62 -25.58 10.28
C VAL A 263 -2.07 -25.42 10.76
N GLY A 264 -2.36 -24.34 11.48
CA GLY A 264 -3.71 -24.08 12.01
C GLY A 264 -4.76 -23.89 10.91
N LEU A 265 -4.38 -23.32 9.76
CA LEU A 265 -5.24 -23.21 8.59
C LEU A 265 -5.43 -24.59 7.94
N ALA A 266 -4.35 -25.36 7.76
CA ALA A 266 -4.40 -26.70 7.18
C ALA A 266 -5.28 -27.66 8.01
N GLU A 267 -5.23 -27.59 9.33
CA GLU A 267 -6.10 -28.38 10.22
C GLU A 267 -7.58 -28.00 10.08
N ARG A 268 -7.88 -26.72 9.80
CA ARG A 268 -9.26 -26.21 9.78
C ARG A 268 -9.94 -26.31 8.44
N SER A 269 -9.24 -25.95 7.37
CA SER A 269 -9.74 -25.83 6.00
C SER A 269 -9.12 -26.85 5.04
N GLY A 270 -8.20 -27.69 5.53
CA GLY A 270 -7.38 -28.56 4.68
C GLY A 270 -6.23 -27.82 3.99
N PRO A 271 -5.38 -28.54 3.22
CA PRO A 271 -4.25 -27.92 2.53
C PRO A 271 -4.68 -26.81 1.57
N THR A 272 -4.06 -25.64 1.73
CA THR A 272 -4.24 -24.48 0.87
C THR A 272 -3.37 -24.57 -0.38
N THR A 273 -3.88 -24.08 -1.51
CA THR A 273 -3.09 -23.95 -2.74
C THR A 273 -1.92 -22.99 -2.53
N LYS A 274 -0.70 -23.45 -2.76
CA LYS A 274 0.49 -22.59 -2.85
C LYS A 274 0.53 -21.97 -4.24
N LEU A 275 0.70 -20.65 -4.31
CA LEU A 275 0.75 -19.93 -5.58
C LEU A 275 2.14 -20.04 -6.20
N GLN A 276 2.42 -21.17 -6.83
CA GLN A 276 3.67 -21.46 -7.54
C GLN A 276 3.35 -22.07 -8.91
N ALA A 277 4.19 -21.79 -9.90
CA ALA A 277 4.02 -22.36 -11.23
C ALA A 277 4.19 -23.89 -11.17
N GLY A 278 3.24 -24.62 -11.78
CA GLY A 278 3.25 -26.10 -11.80
C GLY A 278 2.51 -26.76 -10.64
N GLU A 279 2.04 -26.00 -9.64
CA GLU A 279 1.11 -26.52 -8.62
C GLU A 279 -0.33 -26.57 -9.15
N ASP A 280 -1.16 -27.43 -8.56
CA ASP A 280 -2.59 -27.52 -8.86
C ASP A 280 -3.45 -26.91 -7.75
N TRP A 281 -4.56 -26.28 -8.14
CA TRP A 281 -5.57 -25.76 -7.22
C TRP A 281 -6.13 -26.89 -6.33
N LYS A 282 -6.07 -26.71 -5.01
CA LYS A 282 -6.54 -27.69 -4.00
C LYS A 282 -7.99 -27.49 -3.54
N SER A 283 -8.68 -26.49 -4.12
CA SER A 283 -10.10 -26.19 -3.91
C SER A 283 -10.67 -25.50 -5.14
N THR A 284 -11.98 -25.64 -5.35
CA THR A 284 -12.75 -24.84 -6.32
C THR A 284 -13.19 -23.57 -5.63
N VAL A 285 -12.95 -22.40 -6.21
CA VAL A 285 -13.39 -21.13 -5.60
C VAL A 285 -14.44 -20.50 -6.51
N LYS A 286 -15.57 -20.13 -5.91
CA LYS A 286 -16.68 -19.44 -6.56
C LYS A 286 -16.87 -18.06 -5.96
N ALA A 287 -17.41 -17.13 -6.75
CA ALA A 287 -17.85 -15.84 -6.22
C ALA A 287 -18.97 -16.04 -5.19
N GLY A 288 -19.02 -15.17 -4.19
CA GLY A 288 -20.04 -15.16 -3.14
C GLY A 288 -21.44 -14.82 -3.68
N ARG A 289 -22.39 -14.63 -2.76
CA ARG A 289 -23.80 -14.37 -3.10
C ARG A 289 -24.00 -13.05 -3.86
N ASP A 290 -23.16 -12.06 -3.60
CA ASP A 290 -23.25 -10.74 -4.21
C ASP A 290 -22.32 -10.58 -5.43
N GLY A 291 -21.69 -11.67 -5.86
CA GLY A 291 -20.57 -11.61 -6.81
C GLY A 291 -19.30 -11.04 -6.17
N CYS A 292 -18.26 -10.83 -6.99
CA CYS A 292 -17.03 -10.19 -6.53
C CYS A 292 -16.26 -9.56 -7.68
N ARG A 293 -15.41 -8.57 -7.36
CA ARG A 293 -14.45 -7.98 -8.28
C ARG A 293 -13.03 -8.35 -7.86
N ALA A 294 -12.26 -8.87 -8.80
CA ALA A 294 -10.91 -9.34 -8.52
C ALA A 294 -9.87 -8.73 -9.46
N LEU A 295 -8.67 -8.53 -8.93
CA LEU A 295 -7.48 -8.18 -9.67
C LEU A 295 -6.68 -9.46 -9.93
N ILE A 296 -6.41 -9.75 -11.21
CA ILE A 296 -5.82 -11.01 -11.66
C ILE A 296 -4.50 -10.74 -12.37
N TRP A 297 -3.46 -11.49 -12.00
CA TRP A 297 -2.15 -11.45 -12.65
C TRP A 297 -1.75 -12.83 -13.19
N PRO A 298 -1.04 -12.91 -14.33
CA PRO A 298 -0.32 -14.12 -14.72
C PRO A 298 0.76 -14.46 -13.68
N ILE A 299 0.80 -15.70 -13.18
CA ILE A 299 1.69 -16.09 -12.08
C ILE A 299 3.16 -15.77 -12.36
N GLY A 300 3.65 -16.06 -13.57
CA GLY A 300 5.06 -15.85 -13.94
C GLY A 300 5.49 -14.38 -13.98
N ARG A 301 4.59 -13.47 -14.38
CA ARG A 301 4.92 -12.03 -14.38
C ARG A 301 4.84 -11.44 -12.98
N PHE A 302 3.87 -11.89 -12.19
CA PHE A 302 3.73 -11.49 -10.79
C PHE A 302 4.92 -11.95 -9.95
N SER A 303 5.27 -13.24 -10.03
CA SER A 303 6.40 -13.82 -9.30
C SER A 303 7.72 -13.15 -9.66
N CYS A 304 7.98 -12.92 -10.96
CA CYS A 304 9.16 -12.21 -11.43
C CYS A 304 9.23 -10.77 -10.88
N THR A 305 8.11 -10.04 -10.92
CA THR A 305 8.05 -8.65 -10.41
C THR A 305 8.31 -8.60 -8.90
N VAL A 306 7.67 -9.46 -8.13
CA VAL A 306 7.87 -9.55 -6.67
C VAL A 306 9.28 -10.02 -6.32
N GLY A 307 9.80 -11.03 -7.02
CA GLY A 307 11.13 -11.60 -6.82
C GLY A 307 12.27 -10.64 -7.15
N SER A 308 12.08 -9.78 -8.16
CA SER A 308 13.08 -8.78 -8.57
C SER A 308 13.34 -7.67 -7.55
N ASN A 309 12.40 -7.42 -6.62
CA ASN A 309 12.47 -6.31 -5.68
C ASN A 309 12.40 -6.81 -4.23
N GLU A 310 13.53 -6.72 -3.52
CA GLU A 310 13.64 -7.13 -2.11
C GLU A 310 12.58 -6.53 -1.19
N ALA A 311 12.38 -5.22 -1.29
CA ALA A 311 11.47 -4.50 -0.41
C ALA A 311 10.03 -4.93 -0.68
N LEU A 312 9.67 -5.14 -1.95
CA LEU A 312 8.35 -5.64 -2.34
C LEU A 312 8.14 -7.08 -1.88
N CYS A 313 9.13 -7.95 -2.03
CA CYS A 313 9.10 -9.32 -1.52
C CYS A 313 8.81 -9.34 -0.01
N LYS A 314 9.52 -8.52 0.78
CA LYS A 314 9.30 -8.39 2.24
C LYS A 314 7.88 -7.89 2.57
N ALA A 315 7.38 -6.90 1.84
CA ALA A 315 6.01 -6.40 2.01
C ALA A 315 4.96 -7.49 1.70
N MET A 316 5.16 -8.25 0.62
CA MET A 316 4.27 -9.37 0.24
C MET A 316 4.32 -10.52 1.27
N GLU A 317 5.46 -10.78 1.93
CA GLU A 317 5.53 -11.76 3.03
C GLU A 317 4.69 -11.35 4.23
N HIS A 318 4.75 -10.06 4.59
CA HIS A 318 3.96 -9.51 5.68
C HIS A 318 2.46 -9.60 5.37
N MET A 319 2.07 -9.18 4.17
CA MET A 319 0.71 -9.31 3.64
C MET A 319 0.21 -10.77 3.63
N CYS A 320 1.03 -11.72 3.17
CA CYS A 320 0.69 -13.14 3.21
C CYS A 320 0.41 -13.63 4.64
N THR A 321 1.21 -13.19 5.61
CA THR A 321 1.07 -13.59 7.02
C THR A 321 -0.25 -13.10 7.60
N LEU A 322 -0.60 -11.83 7.36
CA LEU A 322 -1.86 -11.25 7.81
C LEU A 322 -3.06 -11.83 7.07
N SER A 323 -2.93 -12.11 5.77
CA SER A 323 -3.95 -12.82 5.00
C SER A 323 -4.23 -14.22 5.55
N LEU A 324 -3.20 -14.97 5.96
CA LEU A 324 -3.38 -16.27 6.62
C LEU A 324 -4.11 -16.13 7.97
N ALA A 325 -3.73 -15.14 8.78
CA ALA A 325 -4.42 -14.87 10.04
C ALA A 325 -5.90 -14.53 9.82
N SER A 326 -6.20 -13.65 8.84
CA SER A 326 -7.56 -13.28 8.46
C SER A 326 -8.40 -14.50 8.04
N LYS A 327 -7.85 -15.38 7.18
CA LYS A 327 -8.52 -16.63 6.76
C LYS A 327 -8.84 -17.56 7.92
N ILE A 328 -7.92 -17.70 8.89
CA ILE A 328 -8.15 -18.52 10.08
C ILE A 328 -9.25 -17.91 10.95
N CYS A 329 -9.27 -16.59 11.12
CA CYS A 329 -10.28 -15.87 11.88
C CYS A 329 -11.67 -15.98 11.23
N ALA A 330 -11.77 -15.76 9.92
CA ALA A 330 -13.02 -15.92 9.16
C ALA A 330 -13.57 -17.35 9.28
N GLY A 331 -12.72 -18.36 9.08
CA GLY A 331 -13.12 -19.76 9.27
C GLY A 331 -13.46 -20.13 10.72
N ALA A 332 -12.89 -19.43 11.72
CA ALA A 332 -13.22 -19.64 13.13
C ALA A 332 -14.63 -19.14 13.45
N GLN A 333 -15.01 -17.98 12.90
CA GLN A 333 -16.30 -17.36 13.14
C GLN A 333 -17.42 -18.21 12.56
N GLY A 334 -17.27 -18.72 11.33
CA GLY A 334 -18.26 -19.60 10.71
C GLY A 334 -18.53 -20.87 11.55
N LYS A 335 -17.48 -21.59 11.95
CA LYS A 335 -17.63 -22.79 12.81
C LYS A 335 -18.22 -22.47 14.18
N ALA A 336 -17.91 -21.31 14.75
CA ALA A 336 -18.47 -20.88 16.01
C ALA A 336 -19.97 -20.54 15.90
N LEU A 337 -20.38 -19.92 14.78
CA LEU A 337 -21.79 -19.66 14.48
C LEU A 337 -22.56 -20.96 14.26
N GLU A 338 -22.00 -21.90 13.48
CA GLU A 338 -22.61 -23.22 13.24
C GLU A 338 -22.74 -24.03 14.54
N GLY A 339 -21.68 -24.14 15.33
CA GLY A 339 -21.71 -24.82 16.63
C GLY A 339 -22.65 -24.13 17.64
N TYR A 340 -22.78 -22.80 17.57
CA TYR A 340 -23.76 -22.07 18.37
C TYR A 340 -25.19 -22.36 17.94
N PHE A 341 -25.46 -22.40 16.64
CA PHE A 341 -26.77 -22.76 16.09
C PHE A 341 -27.17 -24.18 16.50
N GLU A 342 -26.28 -25.16 16.40
CA GLU A 342 -26.53 -26.52 16.88
C GLU A 342 -26.83 -26.56 18.38
N LEU A 343 -26.02 -25.89 19.20
CA LEU A 343 -26.21 -25.81 20.65
C LEU A 343 -27.55 -25.15 20.99
N LEU A 344 -27.88 -24.05 20.33
CA LEU A 344 -29.14 -23.34 20.49
C LEU A 344 -30.31 -24.24 20.10
N SER A 345 -30.23 -24.94 18.96
CA SER A 345 -31.27 -25.86 18.46
C SER A 345 -31.55 -27.00 19.44
N LEU A 346 -30.53 -27.49 20.16
CA LEU A 346 -30.67 -28.53 21.17
C LEU A 346 -31.36 -28.00 22.43
N VAL A 347 -30.95 -26.82 22.90
CA VAL A 347 -31.51 -26.18 24.10
C VAL A 347 -32.98 -25.81 23.88
N VAL A 348 -33.34 -25.29 22.71
CA VAL A 348 -34.72 -24.84 22.47
C VAL A 348 -35.68 -25.95 22.03
N ARG A 349 -35.20 -27.20 21.88
CA ARG A 349 -35.93 -28.30 21.25
C ARG A 349 -37.16 -28.75 22.03
N ASP A 350 -37.11 -28.72 23.35
CA ASP A 350 -38.20 -29.14 24.23
C ASP A 350 -39.28 -28.05 24.42
N GLY A 351 -38.95 -26.80 24.09
CA GLY A 351 -39.83 -25.64 24.23
C GLY A 351 -39.60 -24.85 25.52
N ILE A 352 -38.58 -25.20 26.31
CA ILE A 352 -38.26 -24.58 27.60
C ILE A 352 -36.75 -24.30 27.64
N VAL A 353 -36.34 -23.11 28.05
CA VAL A 353 -34.92 -22.75 28.19
C VAL A 353 -34.62 -22.48 29.65
N ASP A 354 -33.82 -23.33 30.28
CA ASP A 354 -33.43 -23.13 31.68
C ASP A 354 -32.50 -21.90 31.79
N PRO A 355 -32.62 -21.07 32.86
CA PRO A 355 -31.66 -20.01 33.16
C PRO A 355 -30.18 -20.44 33.09
N GLN A 356 -29.84 -21.69 33.43
CA GLN A 356 -28.48 -22.22 33.33
C GLN A 356 -28.04 -22.42 31.88
N GLU A 357 -28.92 -22.95 31.02
CA GLU A 357 -28.65 -23.12 29.59
C GLU A 357 -28.52 -21.78 28.89
N ARG A 358 -29.40 -20.83 29.21
CA ARG A 358 -29.30 -19.45 28.72
C ARG A 358 -27.99 -18.79 29.14
N HIS A 359 -27.54 -19.01 30.37
CA HIS A 359 -26.24 -18.51 30.82
C HIS A 359 -25.07 -19.18 30.06
N ALA A 360 -25.14 -20.49 29.82
CA ALA A 360 -24.15 -21.21 29.03
C ALA A 360 -24.08 -20.70 27.57
N LEU A 361 -25.23 -20.50 26.94
CA LEU A 361 -25.36 -19.90 25.59
C LEU A 361 -24.79 -18.49 25.57
N SER A 362 -25.12 -17.64 26.55
CA SER A 362 -24.55 -16.29 26.69
C SER A 362 -23.03 -16.32 26.78
N ARG A 363 -22.47 -17.21 27.61
CA ARG A 363 -21.01 -17.38 27.73
C ARG A 363 -20.36 -17.85 26.44
N TYR A 364 -21.01 -18.76 25.70
CA TYR A 364 -20.53 -19.19 24.38
C TYR A 364 -20.50 -18.00 23.42
N ARG A 365 -21.59 -17.23 23.34
CA ARG A 365 -21.67 -16.02 22.51
C ARG A 365 -20.57 -15.02 22.85
N SER A 366 -20.34 -14.70 24.12
CA SER A 366 -19.27 -13.79 24.54
C SER A 366 -17.87 -14.32 24.20
N ARG A 367 -17.64 -15.63 24.34
CA ARG A 367 -16.33 -16.25 24.04
C ARG A 367 -16.01 -16.22 22.55
N HIS A 368 -17.03 -16.34 21.70
CA HIS A 368 -16.89 -16.42 20.25
C HIS A 368 -17.27 -15.12 19.52
N ALA A 369 -17.52 -14.04 20.27
CA ALA A 369 -17.94 -12.74 19.75
C ALA A 369 -19.14 -12.84 18.78
N ILE A 370 -20.13 -13.66 19.11
CA ILE A 370 -21.33 -13.84 18.29
C ILE A 370 -22.24 -12.62 18.46
N PRO A 371 -22.46 -11.83 17.39
CA PRO A 371 -23.27 -10.62 17.46
C PRO A 371 -24.73 -10.94 17.78
N ASP A 372 -25.43 -10.02 18.44
CA ASP A 372 -26.85 -10.19 18.81
C ASP A 372 -27.74 -10.42 17.59
N THR A 373 -27.45 -9.78 16.46
CA THR A 373 -28.20 -9.92 15.22
C THR A 373 -28.22 -11.36 14.69
N GLU A 374 -27.09 -12.06 14.73
CA GLU A 374 -27.00 -13.47 14.32
C GLU A 374 -27.76 -14.37 15.28
N HIS A 375 -27.65 -14.12 16.59
CA HIS A 375 -28.42 -14.84 17.59
C HIS A 375 -29.93 -14.69 17.38
N TRP A 376 -30.41 -13.48 17.12
CA TRP A 376 -31.82 -13.21 16.84
C TRP A 376 -32.30 -13.91 15.58
N HIS A 377 -31.50 -13.85 14.52
CA HIS A 377 -31.81 -14.54 13.27
C HIS A 377 -31.87 -16.06 13.45
N MET A 378 -30.98 -16.64 14.24
CA MET A 378 -31.01 -18.08 14.57
C MET A 378 -32.22 -18.48 15.41
N LEU A 379 -32.64 -17.64 16.38
CA LEU A 379 -33.87 -17.86 17.14
C LEU A 379 -35.10 -17.83 16.23
N ASP A 380 -35.19 -16.84 15.34
CA ASP A 380 -36.27 -16.70 14.37
C ASP A 380 -36.36 -17.93 13.44
N GLN A 381 -35.22 -18.42 12.95
CA GLN A 381 -35.15 -19.66 12.17
C GLN A 381 -35.64 -20.90 12.92
N LEU A 382 -35.44 -20.94 14.24
CA LEU A 382 -35.92 -22.03 15.11
C LEU A 382 -37.37 -21.80 15.57
N GLY A 383 -38.02 -20.72 15.14
CA GLY A 383 -39.40 -20.37 15.48
C GLY A 383 -39.57 -19.76 16.87
N TRP A 384 -38.51 -19.16 17.44
CA TRP A 384 -38.52 -18.48 18.73
C TRP A 384 -38.39 -16.98 18.56
N SER A 385 -39.19 -16.22 19.32
CA SER A 385 -38.94 -14.79 19.50
C SER A 385 -37.92 -14.53 20.61
N LEU A 386 -37.29 -13.35 20.59
CA LEU A 386 -36.37 -12.92 21.63
C LEU A 386 -37.05 -12.87 23.01
N GLU A 387 -38.29 -12.40 23.06
CA GLU A 387 -39.08 -12.32 24.30
C GLU A 387 -39.36 -13.71 24.87
N GLU A 388 -39.74 -14.69 24.05
CA GLU A 388 -39.96 -16.08 24.49
C GLU A 388 -38.68 -16.72 25.02
N TYR A 389 -37.54 -16.45 24.38
CA TYR A 389 -36.24 -16.93 24.83
C TYR A 389 -35.83 -16.30 26.19
N ASP A 390 -36.10 -15.01 26.38
CA ASP A 390 -35.84 -14.29 27.64
C ASP A 390 -36.78 -14.73 28.77
N HIS A 391 -38.02 -15.10 28.44
CA HIS A 391 -38.96 -15.70 29.39
C HIS A 391 -38.66 -17.18 29.68
N GLY A 392 -38.00 -17.88 28.76
CA GLY A 392 -37.59 -19.27 28.89
C GLY A 392 -38.66 -20.29 28.53
N PHE A 393 -39.74 -19.89 27.84
CA PHE A 393 -40.78 -20.80 27.36
C PHE A 393 -41.38 -20.33 26.04
N LEU A 394 -41.62 -21.28 25.12
CA LEU A 394 -42.22 -21.01 23.81
C LEU A 394 -43.75 -20.87 23.95
N ASN A 395 -44.29 -19.66 23.72
CA ASN A 395 -45.73 -19.40 23.88
C ASN A 395 -46.58 -20.09 22.80
N SER A 396 -46.04 -20.32 21.60
CA SER A 396 -46.80 -20.92 20.48
C SER A 396 -47.31 -22.34 20.78
N LYS A 397 -46.59 -23.12 21.60
CA LYS A 397 -46.97 -24.49 21.97
C LYS A 397 -48.18 -24.52 22.92
N TYR A 398 -48.37 -23.47 23.71
CA TYR A 398 -49.52 -23.30 24.59
C TYR A 398 -50.73 -22.70 23.88
N ASP A 399 -50.57 -21.95 22.79
CA ASP A 399 -51.71 -21.42 22.05
C ASP A 399 -52.47 -22.53 21.28
N LEU A 400 -51.77 -23.60 20.85
CA LEU A 400 -52.41 -24.80 20.27
C LEU A 400 -53.09 -25.69 21.33
N SER A 401 -52.50 -25.86 22.51
CA SER A 401 -53.11 -26.66 23.58
C SER A 401 -54.27 -25.92 24.27
N TRP A 402 -54.18 -24.58 24.42
CA TRP A 402 -55.30 -23.79 24.94
C TRP A 402 -56.48 -23.69 23.99
N ARG A 403 -56.26 -23.59 22.67
CA ARG A 403 -57.35 -23.66 21.68
C ARG A 403 -58.00 -25.05 21.62
N ALA A 404 -57.24 -26.13 21.83
CA ALA A 404 -57.80 -27.49 21.94
C ALA A 404 -58.62 -27.70 23.24
N TRP A 405 -58.20 -27.11 24.36
CA TRP A 405 -58.94 -27.19 25.63
C TRP A 405 -60.19 -26.28 25.66
N THR A 406 -60.08 -25.07 25.11
CA THR A 406 -61.23 -24.14 25.00
C THR A 406 -62.20 -24.49 23.86
N GLY A 407 -61.75 -25.29 22.87
CA GLY A 407 -62.59 -25.84 21.80
C GLY A 407 -63.45 -27.05 22.22
N SER A 408 -63.07 -27.78 23.28
CA SER A 408 -63.87 -28.93 23.79
C SER A 408 -64.82 -28.57 24.94
N GLY A 409 -64.76 -27.33 25.47
CA GLY A 409 -65.58 -26.89 26.60
C GLY A 409 -66.91 -26.18 26.26
N LYS A 410 -67.17 -25.86 24.98
CA LYS A 410 -68.37 -25.10 24.56
C LYS A 410 -69.53 -25.95 23.99
N ALA A 411 -69.54 -27.27 24.22
CA ALA A 411 -70.59 -28.16 23.71
C ALA A 411 -71.56 -28.72 24.77
N TRP A 412 -71.50 -28.32 26.04
CA TRP A 412 -72.27 -29.00 27.12
C TRP A 412 -73.24 -28.13 27.95
N TRP A 413 -73.53 -26.89 27.56
CA TRP A 413 -74.42 -25.99 28.35
C TRP A 413 -75.55 -25.31 27.54
N SER A 414 -76.24 -26.03 26.66
CA SER A 414 -77.41 -25.46 25.94
C SER A 414 -78.56 -26.45 25.68
N GLY A 415 -78.86 -27.36 26.61
CA GLY A 415 -79.85 -28.42 26.37
C GLY A 415 -80.79 -28.78 27.53
N TRP A 416 -81.07 -27.89 28.47
CA TRP A 416 -82.02 -28.14 29.56
C TRP A 416 -82.81 -26.86 29.86
N TRP A 417 -83.70 -26.42 28.98
CA TRP A 417 -84.86 -25.53 29.26
C TRP A 417 -85.62 -25.39 27.94
N SER A 418 -86.50 -26.36 27.63
CA SER A 418 -87.70 -26.22 26.79
C SER A 418 -88.46 -27.53 26.78
#